data_AF-A0A3M2D7T3-F1
#
_entry.id   AF-A0A3M2D7T3-F1
#
_cell.length_a   1.000
_cell.length_b   1.000
_cell.length_c   1.000
_cell.angle_alpha   90.00
_cell.angle_beta   90.00
_cell.angle_gamma   90.00
#
_symmetry.space_group_name_H-M   'P 1'
#
loop_
_entity.id
_entity.type
_entity.pdbx_description
1 polymer ?
#
loop_
_entity_poly.entity_id
_entity_poly.type
_entity_poly.pdbx_seq_one_letter_code
_entity_poly.pdbx_strand_id
1 'polypeptide(L)'
;MKGRHWATEEKLAIVLEGIKGTKPVAEISREHQIAQTQYDQWRDRFLEGGKRALTNGLPASEEALTREIEQLQRLIGKQAVAIEL
;
A
#
# COMPACT_ATOMS: atom_id res chain seq x y z
N MET A 1 5.84 -22.09 -14.79
CA MET A 1 4.44 -22.08 -14.29
C MET A 1 4.02 -20.63 -14.09
N LYS A 2 2.94 -20.17 -14.73
CA LYS A 2 2.42 -18.81 -14.53
C LYS A 2 1.74 -18.80 -13.16
N GLY A 3 2.25 -18.02 -12.21
CA GLY A 3 1.64 -17.91 -10.88
C GLY A 3 0.22 -17.37 -10.99
N ARG A 4 -0.70 -17.87 -10.16
CA ARG A 4 -2.03 -17.27 -10.01
C ARG A 4 -1.85 -15.81 -9.58
N HIS A 5 -2.61 -14.90 -10.19
CA HIS A 5 -2.63 -13.49 -9.80
C HIS A 5 -3.89 -13.26 -8.97
N TRP A 6 -3.73 -12.77 -7.74
CA TRP A 6 -4.84 -12.38 -6.88
C TRP A 6 -5.06 -10.88 -7.00
N ALA A 7 -6.31 -10.48 -7.20
CA ALA A 7 -6.71 -9.08 -7.16
C ALA A 7 -6.45 -8.50 -5.76
N THR A 8 -6.28 -7.18 -5.66
CA THR A 8 -6.00 -6.52 -4.38
C THR A 8 -7.13 -6.72 -3.38
N GLU A 9 -8.38 -6.64 -3.85
CA GLU A 9 -9.60 -6.83 -3.08
C GLU A 9 -9.72 -8.26 -2.56
N GLU A 10 -9.33 -9.26 -3.36
CA GLU A 10 -9.30 -10.67 -2.97
C GLU A 10 -8.26 -10.90 -1.86
N LYS A 11 -7.04 -10.36 -2.02
CA LYS A 11 -6.00 -10.42 -0.97
C LYS A 11 -6.48 -9.78 0.33
N LEU A 12 -7.13 -8.63 0.25
CA LEU A 12 -7.67 -7.93 1.41
C LEU A 12 -8.72 -8.77 2.14
N ALA A 13 -9.69 -9.34 1.40
CA ALA A 13 -10.72 -10.19 1.98
C ALA A 13 -10.13 -11.38 2.74
N ILE A 14 -9.14 -12.06 2.14
CA ILE A 14 -8.45 -13.20 2.75
C ILE A 14 -7.71 -12.79 4.04
N VAL A 15 -6.98 -11.67 4.01
CA VAL A 15 -6.27 -11.16 5.19
C VAL A 15 -7.24 -10.84 6.32
N LEU A 16 -8.35 -10.16 6.01
CA LEU A 16 -9.38 -9.80 6.99
C LEU A 16 -10.07 -11.03 7.58
N GLU A 17 -10.33 -12.07 6.78
CA GLU A 17 -10.90 -13.33 7.26
C GLU A 17 -10.00 -13.97 8.33
N GLY A 18 -8.69 -14.01 8.09
CA GLY A 18 -7.75 -14.56 9.06
C GLY A 18 -7.55 -13.68 10.30
N ILE A 19 -7.60 -12.35 10.16
CA ILE A 19 -7.57 -11.42 11.32
C ILE A 19 -8.81 -11.58 12.19
N LYS A 20 -9.99 -11.81 11.58
CA LYS A 20 -11.24 -12.03 12.30
C LYS A 20 -11.17 -13.27 13.20
N GLY A 21 -10.31 -14.24 12.88
CA GLY A 21 -10.05 -15.41 13.70
C GLY A 21 -11.22 -16.41 13.77
N THR A 22 -12.20 -16.30 12.88
CA THR A 22 -13.35 -17.24 12.85
C THR A 22 -12.99 -18.62 12.35
N LYS A 23 -11.90 -18.74 11.60
CA LYS A 23 -11.34 -20.01 11.08
C LYS A 23 -9.83 -20.04 11.27
N PRO A 24 -9.21 -21.22 11.40
CA PRO A 24 -7.76 -21.34 11.39
C PRO A 24 -7.16 -20.87 10.06
N VAL A 25 -6.00 -20.21 10.10
CA VAL A 25 -5.27 -19.76 8.88
C VAL A 25 -4.98 -20.91 7.92
N ALA A 26 -4.74 -22.12 8.44
CA ALA A 26 -4.55 -23.31 7.62
C ALA A 26 -5.77 -23.67 6.78
N GLU A 27 -6.98 -23.44 7.31
CA GLU A 27 -8.23 -23.69 6.60
C GLU A 27 -8.45 -22.65 5.50
N ILE A 28 -8.32 -21.36 5.86
CA ILE A 28 -8.40 -20.22 4.94
C ILE A 28 -7.40 -20.41 3.78
N SER A 29 -6.17 -20.82 4.09
CA SER A 29 -5.13 -21.05 3.08
C SER A 29 -5.53 -22.13 2.06
N ARG A 30 -6.17 -23.23 2.51
CA ARG A 30 -6.66 -24.29 1.63
C ARG A 30 -7.83 -23.84 0.78
N GLU A 31 -8.80 -23.13 1.36
CA GLU A 31 -9.99 -22.63 0.66
C GLU A 31 -9.61 -21.69 -0.49
N HIS A 32 -8.67 -20.77 -0.22
CA HIS A 32 -8.19 -19.79 -1.21
C HIS A 32 -7.03 -20.29 -2.07
N GLN A 33 -6.61 -21.55 -1.90
CA GLN A 33 -5.53 -22.21 -2.63
C GLN A 33 -4.20 -21.43 -2.58
N ILE A 34 -3.86 -20.92 -1.39
CA ILE A 34 -2.63 -20.20 -1.10
C ILE A 34 -1.75 -20.96 -0.12
N ALA A 35 -0.44 -20.76 -0.19
CA ALA A 35 0.46 -21.22 0.87
C ALA A 35 0.25 -20.36 2.13
N GLN A 36 0.40 -20.95 3.32
CA GLN A 36 0.33 -20.19 4.58
C GLN A 36 1.37 -19.06 4.62
N THR A 37 2.57 -19.30 4.08
CA THR A 37 3.61 -18.26 3.95
C THR A 37 3.17 -17.08 3.08
N GLN A 38 2.31 -17.32 2.08
CA GLN A 38 1.74 -16.26 1.25
C GLN A 38 0.74 -15.42 2.04
N TYR A 39 -0.09 -16.06 2.87
CA TYR A 39 -0.99 -15.39 3.79
C TYR A 39 -0.21 -14.55 4.81
N ASP A 40 0.81 -15.12 5.45
CA ASP A 40 1.62 -14.42 6.46
C ASP A 40 2.25 -13.15 5.88
N GLN A 41 2.83 -13.24 4.66
CA GLN A 41 3.38 -12.07 3.97
C GLN A 41 2.33 -10.98 3.71
N TRP A 42 1.10 -11.35 3.35
CA TRP A 42 0.03 -10.37 3.12
C TRP A 42 -0.46 -9.74 4.41
N ARG A 43 -0.65 -10.55 5.46
CA ARG A 43 -1.02 -10.09 6.80
C ARG A 43 0.00 -9.08 7.32
N ASP A 44 1.28 -9.44 7.28
CA ASP A 44 2.35 -8.60 7.84
C ASP A 44 2.45 -7.27 7.09
N ARG A 45 2.34 -7.28 5.76
CA ARG A 45 2.29 -6.06 4.95
C ARG A 45 1.08 -5.20 5.26
N PHE A 46 -0.09 -5.81 5.41
CA PHE A 46 -1.34 -5.12 5.73
C PHE A 46 -1.25 -4.43 7.10
N LEU A 47 -0.79 -5.16 8.13
CA LEU A 47 -0.67 -4.63 9.48
C LEU A 47 0.38 -3.51 9.58
N GLU A 48 1.55 -3.69 8.95
CA GLU A 48 2.60 -2.66 8.93
C GLU A 48 2.14 -1.42 8.15
N GLY A 49 1.48 -1.60 7.00
CA GLY A 49 0.90 -0.51 6.23
C GLY A 49 -0.18 0.25 7.00
N GLY A 50 -1.08 -0.47 7.66
CA GLY A 50 -2.11 0.11 8.51
C GLY A 50 -1.53 0.90 9.69
N LYS A 51 -0.52 0.35 10.37
CA LYS A 51 0.18 1.05 11.46
C LYS A 51 0.83 2.36 10.99
N ARG A 52 1.51 2.33 9.84
CA ARG A 52 2.12 3.53 9.23
C ARG A 52 1.06 4.56 8.88
N ALA A 53 -0.05 4.14 8.28
CA ALA A 53 -1.15 5.04 7.90
C ALA A 53 -1.80 5.70 9.12
N LEU A 54 -1.96 4.96 10.22
CA LEU A 54 -2.51 5.51 11.47
C LEU A 54 -1.54 6.48 12.16
N THR A 55 -0.22 6.29 12.01
CA THR A 55 0.80 7.13 12.65
C THR A 55 1.07 8.41 11.85
N ASN A 56 1.21 8.28 10.53
CA ASN A 56 1.71 9.33 9.65
C ASN A 56 0.63 9.89 8.69
N GLY A 57 -0.61 9.37 8.76
CA GLY A 57 -1.61 9.60 7.72
C GLY A 57 -1.36 8.76 6.47
N LEU A 58 -2.30 8.82 5.52
CA LEU A 58 -2.10 8.23 4.21
C LEU A 58 -1.05 9.03 3.43
N PRO A 59 -0.15 8.37 2.68
CA PRO A 59 0.77 9.08 1.80
C PRO A 59 -0.03 9.93 0.79
N ALA A 60 0.52 11.10 0.46
CA ALA A 60 -0.04 11.95 -0.59
C ALA A 60 -0.12 11.17 -1.91
N SER A 61 -1.18 11.40 -2.69
CA SER A 61 -1.30 10.76 -4.00
C SER A 61 -0.16 11.20 -4.92
N GLU A 62 0.20 10.36 -5.87
CA GLU A 62 1.22 10.67 -6.87
C GLU A 62 0.88 11.98 -7.62
N GLU A 63 -0.40 12.22 -7.89
CA GLU A 63 -0.89 13.46 -8.50
C GLU A 63 -0.71 14.68 -7.60
N ALA A 64 -0.95 14.54 -6.29
CA ALA A 64 -0.72 15.61 -5.33
C ALA A 64 0.77 15.95 -5.24
N LEU A 65 1.63 14.92 -5.16
CA LEU A 65 3.08 15.08 -5.16
C LEU A 65 3.59 15.71 -6.47
N THR A 66 3.04 15.30 -7.62
CA THR A 66 3.40 15.85 -8.93
C THR A 66 3.05 17.35 -9.00
N ARG A 67 1.84 17.73 -8.58
CA ARG A 67 1.42 19.14 -8.52
C ARG A 67 2.31 19.96 -7.59
N GLU A 68 2.70 19.40 -6.45
CA GLU A 68 3.59 20.05 -5.50
C GLU A 68 4.99 20.25 -6.09
N ILE A 69 5.56 19.24 -6.76
CA ILE A 69 6.83 19.34 -7.47
C ILE A 69 6.77 20.45 -8.54
N GLU A 70 5.73 20.48 -9.37
CA GLU A 70 5.56 21.52 -10.40
C GLU A 70 5.43 22.92 -9.80
N GLN A 71 4.74 23.06 -8.66
CA GLN A 71 4.64 24.32 -7.94
C GLN A 71 6.00 24.77 -7.40
N LEU A 72 6.74 23.87 -6.76
CA LEU A 72 8.07 24.15 -6.21
C LEU A 72 9.05 24.54 -7.33
N GLN A 73 9.05 23.82 -8.45
CA GLN A 73 9.88 24.15 -9.61
C GLN A 73 9.58 25.55 -10.17
N ARG A 74 8.29 25.93 -10.27
CA ARG A 74 7.89 27.28 -10.68
C ARG A 74 8.38 28.37 -9.72
N LEU A 75 8.30 28.12 -8.41
CA LEU A 75 8.77 29.07 -7.40
C LEU A 75 10.28 29.27 -7.46
N ILE A 76 11.04 28.17 -7.60
CA ILE A 76 12.51 28.22 -7.76
C ILE A 76 12.87 29.00 -9.03
N GLY A 77 12.20 28.74 -10.15
CA GLY A 77 12.44 29.48 -11.40
C GLY A 77 12.20 30.99 -11.26
N LYS A 78 11.13 31.40 -10.55
CA LYS A 78 10.87 32.82 -10.25
C LYS A 78 11.95 33.43 -9.36
N GLN A 79 12.43 32.71 -8.35
CA GLN A 79 13.48 33.18 -7.47
C GLN A 79 14.82 33.32 -8.21
N ALA A 80 15.18 32.38 -9.09
CA ALA A 80 16.40 32.46 -9.88
C ALA A 80 16.45 33.72 -10.75
N VAL A 81 15.35 34.02 -11.46
CA VAL A 81 15.25 35.25 -12.28
C VAL A 81 15.36 36.52 -11.43
N ALA A 82 14.82 36.51 -10.21
CA ALA A 82 14.90 37.67 -9.30
C ALA A 82 16.31 37.90 -8.73
N ILE A 83 17.18 36.89 -8.73
CA ILE A 83 18.58 36.99 -8.27
C ILE A 83 19.51 37.46 -9.39
N GLU A 84 19.14 37.24 -10.66
CA GLU A 84 19.90 37.64 -11.84
C GLU A 84 19.64 39.10 -12.29
N LEU A 85 18.79 39.85 -11.57
CA LEU A 85 18.51 41.28 -11.76
C LEU A 85 19.19 42.13 -10.69
#